data_AF-A0A8J3J193-F1
#
_entry.id   AF-A0A8J3J193-F1
#
_cell.length_a   1.000
_cell.length_b   1.000
_cell.length_c   1.000
_cell.angle_alpha   90.00
_cell.angle_beta   90.00
_cell.angle_gamma   90.00
#
_symmetry.space_group_name_H-M   'P 1'
#
loop_
_entity.id
_entity.type
_entity.pdbx_description
1 polymer ?
#
loop_
_entity_poly.entity_id
_entity_poly.type
_entity_poly.pdbx_seq_one_letter_code
_entity_poly.pdbx_strand_id
1 'polypeptide(L)' 'MDPDQTLREIRELLDDDRRAPLARDDVGALLDRIEALDRWLSRGGFLPRAWQAPRRPDQASTARR' A
#
# COMPACT_ATOMS: atom_id res chain seq x y z
N MET A 1 -7.92 6.45 -8.62
CA MET A 1 -7.57 6.39 -7.19
C MET A 1 -6.09 6.70 -7.07
N ASP A 2 -5.68 7.39 -6.03
CA ASP A 2 -4.27 7.68 -5.74
C ASP A 2 -3.74 6.66 -4.71
N PRO A 3 -2.85 5.73 -5.09
CA PRO A 3 -2.35 4.69 -4.20
C PRO A 3 -1.38 5.24 -3.13
N ASP A 4 -0.71 6.37 -3.38
CA ASP A 4 0.14 7.01 -2.37
C ASP A 4 -0.72 7.59 -1.25
N GLN A 5 -1.79 8.31 -1.62
CA GLN A 5 -2.75 8.85 -0.67
C GLN A 5 -3.50 7.73 0.07
N THR A 6 -3.95 6.70 -0.63
CA THR A 6 -4.67 5.56 -0.01
C THR A 6 -3.78 4.83 1.01
N LEU A 7 -2.50 4.60 0.68
CA LEU A 7 -1.56 3.99 1.61
C LEU A 7 -1.29 4.86 2.84
N ARG A 8 -1.24 6.19 2.67
CA ARG A 8 -1.10 7.12 3.80
C ARG A 8 -2.29 6.99 4.76
N GLU A 9 -3.51 7.04 4.25
CA GLU A 9 -4.73 6.95 5.05
C GLU A 9 -4.85 5.60 5.78
N ILE A 10 -4.47 4.49 5.12
CA ILE A 10 -4.40 3.17 5.77
C ILE A 10 -3.42 3.20 6.95
N ARG A 11 -2.25 3.82 6.78
CA ARG A 11 -1.22 3.90 7.83
C ARG A 11 -1.67 4.79 9.00
N GLU A 12 -2.37 5.88 8.71
CA GLU A 12 -2.96 6.76 9.73
C GLU A 12 -3.96 6.00 10.59
N LEU A 13 -4.90 5.27 9.98
CA LEU A 13 -5.88 4.44 10.71
C LEU A 13 -5.20 3.35 11.55
N LEU A 14 -4.15 2.70 11.04
CA LEU A 14 -3.37 1.70 11.79
C LEU A 14 -2.59 2.32 12.96
N ASP A 15 -2.07 3.53 12.80
CA ASP A 15 -1.36 4.24 13.87
C ASP A 15 -2.33 4.76 14.94
N ASP A 16 -3.55 5.14 14.55
CA ASP A 16 -4.62 5.49 15.49
C ASP A 16 -5.06 4.27 16.30
N ASP A 17 -5.28 3.10 15.67
CA ASP A 17 -5.61 1.84 16.37
C ASP A 17 -4.57 1.45 17.43
N ARG A 18 -3.28 1.67 17.12
CA ARG A 18 -2.18 1.41 18.05
C ARG A 18 -2.20 2.32 19.29
N ARG A 19 -2.76 3.52 19.17
CA ARG A 19 -2.86 4.49 20.28
C ARG A 19 -4.13 4.27 21.09
N ALA A 20 -5.23 3.97 20.42
CA ALA A 20 -6.51 3.61 21.02
C ALA A 20 -7.29 2.74 20.03
N PRO A 21 -8.00 1.70 20.49
CA PRO A 21 -8.78 0.84 19.59
C PRO A 21 -9.73 1.65 18.71
N LEU A 22 -9.71 1.38 17.40
CA LEU A 22 -10.58 2.06 16.45
C LEU A 22 -12.06 1.84 16.75
N ALA A 23 -12.86 2.87 16.46
CA ALA A 23 -14.30 2.69 16.41
C ALA A 23 -14.68 1.78 15.24
N ARG A 24 -15.86 1.15 15.32
CA ARG A 24 -16.35 0.25 14.26
C ARG A 24 -16.40 0.92 12.89
N ASP A 25 -16.74 2.20 12.84
CA ASP A 25 -16.82 2.98 11.60
C ASP A 25 -15.43 3.20 10.98
N ASP A 26 -14.40 3.42 11.80
CA ASP A 26 -13.02 3.57 11.34
C ASP A 26 -12.44 2.24 10.83
N VAL A 27 -12.85 1.11 11.42
CA VAL A 27 -12.53 -0.22 10.89
C VAL A 27 -13.17 -0.43 9.52
N GLY A 28 -14.43 -0.01 9.34
CA GLY A 28 -15.09 -0.04 8.03
C GLY A 28 -14.32 0.80 6.99
N ALA A 29 -13.94 2.02 7.38
CA ALA A 29 -13.15 2.93 6.57
C ALA A 29 -11.77 2.37 6.20
N LEU A 30 -11.14 1.58 7.07
CA LEU A 30 -9.89 0.86 6.81
C LEU A 30 -10.09 -0.27 5.77
N LEU A 31 -11.14 -1.08 5.94
CA LEU A 31 -11.45 -2.18 5.02
C LEU A 31 -11.76 -1.68 3.61
N ASP A 32 -12.54 -0.60 3.48
CA ASP A 32 -12.87 0.00 2.19
C ASP A 32 -11.61 0.48 1.44
N ARG A 33 -10.66 1.06 2.17
CA ARG A 33 -9.38 1.51 1.60
C ARG A 33 -8.49 0.36 1.17
N ILE A 34 -8.45 -0.72 1.96
CA ILE A 34 -7.72 -1.94 1.60
C ILE A 34 -8.32 -2.56 0.34
N GLU A 35 -9.65 -2.68 0.25
CA GLU A 35 -10.32 -3.23 -0.94
C GLU A 35 -10.14 -2.33 -2.17
N ALA A 36 -10.18 -1.01 -1.99
CA ALA A 36 -9.89 -0.07 -3.06
C ALA A 36 -8.45 -0.23 -3.59
N LEU A 37 -7.48 -0.40 -2.68
CA LEU A 37 -6.07 -0.63 -3.03
C LEU A 37 -5.86 -1.97 -3.71
N ASP A 38 -6.47 -3.04 -3.21
CA ASP A 38 -6.43 -4.36 -3.84
C ASP A 38 -7.00 -4.33 -5.26
N ARG A 39 -8.19 -3.73 -5.44
CA ARG A 39 -8.82 -3.61 -6.77
C ARG A 39 -7.98 -2.79 -7.74
N TRP A 40 -7.31 -1.74 -7.26
CA TRP A 40 -6.41 -0.93 -8.08
C TRP A 40 -5.21 -1.74 -8.57
N LEU A 41 -4.54 -2.44 -7.67
CA LEU A 41 -3.36 -3.25 -7.98
C LEU A 41 -3.72 -4.44 -8.87
N SER A 42 -4.81 -5.12 -8.58
CA SER A 42 -5.32 -6.26 -9.36
C SER A 42 -5.69 -5.90 -10.79
N ARG A 43 -5.97 -4.62 -11.09
CA ARG A 43 -6.27 -4.12 -12.45
C ARG A 43 -5.04 -3.57 -13.17
N GLY A 44 -3.83 -3.79 -12.65
CA GLY A 44 -2.58 -3.29 -13.24
C GLY A 44 -2.27 -1.84 -12.89
N GLY A 45 -2.86 -1.32 -11.82
CA GLY A 45 -2.47 -0.02 -11.24
C GLY A 45 -1.02 0.00 -10.77
N PHE A 46 -0.45 1.20 -10.62
CA PHE A 46 0.91 1.35 -10.10
C PHE A 46 0.96 1.18 -8.59
N LEU A 47 2.10 0.67 -8.09
CA LEU A 47 2.38 0.57 -6.66
C LEU A 47 2.55 1.97 -6.04
N PRO A 48 2.11 2.16 -4.78
CA PRO A 48 2.53 3.31 -3.97
C PRO A 48 4.06 3.46 -4.00
N ARG A 49 4.57 4.69 -4.09
CA ARG A 49 6.00 5.01 -4.11
C ARG A 49 6.73 4.41 -2.92
N ALA A 50 6.10 4.39 -1.75
CA ALA A 50 6.67 3.80 -0.54
C ALA A 50 6.87 2.27 -0.64
N TRP A 51 6.24 1.60 -1.61
CA TRP A 51 6.43 0.17 -1.89
C TRP A 51 7.34 -0.08 -3.09
N GLN A 52 7.69 0.96 -3.84
CA GLN A 52 8.68 0.84 -4.91
C GLN A 52 10.04 0.62 -4.24
N ALA A 53 10.43 -0.64 -4.12
CA ALA A 53 11.77 -0.99 -3.64
C ALA A 53 12.80 -0.26 -4.52
N PRO A 54 13.90 0.26 -3.94
CA PRO A 54 15.01 0.70 -4.77
C PRO A 54 15.41 -0.47 -5.66
N ARG A 55 15.44 -0.26 -6.98
CA ARG A 55 15.94 -1.25 -7.93
C ARG A 55 17.33 -1.65 -7.45
N ARG A 56 17.47 -2.86 -6.91
CA ARG A 56 18.78 -3.40 -6.54
C ARG A 56 19.59 -3.50 -7.84
N PRO A 57 20.76 -2.87 -7.97
CA PRO A 57 21.52 -2.85 -9.23
C PRO A 57 22.11 -4.19 -9.69
N ASP A 58 21.64 -5.33 -9.18
CA ASP A 58 22.40 -6.59 -9.20
C ASP A 58 21.74 -7.75 -9.97
N GLN A 59 20.89 -7.45 -10.96
CA GLN A 59 20.36 -8.48 -11.87
C GLN A 59 20.63 -8.19 -13.35
N ALA A 60 21.47 -7.20 -13.63
CA ALA A 60 21.88 -6.85 -14.98
C ALA A 60 23.34 -7.27 -15.22
N SER A 61 23.70 -8.55 -15.05
CA SER A 61 24.89 -9.19 -15.67
C SER A 61 25.17 -10.62 -15.18
N THR A 62 24.30 -11.60 -15.47
CA THR A 62 24.72 -13.02 -15.49
C THR A 62 23.87 -13.82 -16.47
N ALA A 63 23.98 -13.51 -17.76
CA ALA A 63 23.62 -14.41 -18.85
C ALA A 63 24.41 -14.04 -20.11
N ARG A 64 25.74 -14.15 -20.03
CA ARG A 64 26.61 -14.30 -21.21
C ARG A 64 27.78 -15.20 -20.83
N ARG A 65 27.67 -16.48 -21.17
CA ARG A 65 28.60 -17.24 -22.02
C ARG A 65 28.21 -18.71 -22.02
#